data_AF-D4DXQ6-F1
#
_entry.id   AF-D4DXQ6-F1
#
_cell.length_a   1.000
_cell.length_b   1.000
_cell.length_c   1.000
_cell.angle_alpha   90.00
_cell.angle_beta   90.00
_cell.angle_gamma   90.00
#
_symmetry.space_group_name_H-M   'P 1'
#
loop_
_entity.id
_entity.type
_entity.pdbx_description
1 polymer ?
#
loop_
_entity_poly.entity_id
_entity_poly.type
_entity_poly.pdbx_seq_one_letter_code
_entity_poly.pdbx_strand_id
1 'polypeptide(L)' 'MDPATDLVPVCANCHSIIHRKKNKTLTIDELKAMIQQQK' A
#
# COMPACT_ATOMS: atom_id res chain seq x y z
N MET A 1 -6.40 -15.94 10.87
CA MET A 1 -5.74 -15.38 9.69
C MET A 1 -6.29 -16.11 8.48
N ASP A 2 -7.24 -15.47 7.80
CA ASP A 2 -7.80 -15.87 6.52
C ASP A 2 -7.15 -15.00 5.42
N PRO A 3 -6.24 -15.55 4.59
CA PRO A 3 -5.57 -14.80 3.55
C PRO A 3 -6.51 -14.08 2.57
N ALA A 4 -7.73 -14.59 2.38
CA ALA A 4 -8.69 -13.97 1.47
C ALA A 4 -9.23 -12.64 2.00
N THR A 5 -9.28 -12.45 3.32
CA THR A 5 -9.79 -11.23 3.97
C THR A 5 -8.69 -10.38 4.61
N ASP A 6 -7.58 -11.00 5.00
CA ASP A 6 -6.55 -10.35 5.82
C ASP A 6 -5.38 -9.82 4.98
N LEU A 7 -5.27 -10.22 3.72
CA LEU A 7 -4.21 -9.78 2.80
C LEU A 7 -4.79 -9.13 1.55
N VAL A 8 -4.07 -8.13 1.03
CA VAL A 8 -4.42 -7.46 -0.22
C VAL A 8 -3.28 -7.67 -1.21
N PRO A 9 -3.49 -8.40 -2.32
CA PRO A 9 -2.49 -8.48 -3.37
C PRO A 9 -2.38 -7.12 -4.07
N VAL A 10 -1.16 -6.67 -4.35
CA VAL A 10 -0.92 -5.46 -5.13
C VAL A 10 0.12 -5.71 -6.23
N CYS A 11 0.16 -4.84 -7.25
CA CYS A 11 1.10 -4.97 -8.35
C CYS A 11 2.52 -4.52 -7.96
N ALA A 12 3.51 -4.82 -8.81
CA ALA A 12 4.91 -4.46 -8.56
C ALA A 12 5.11 -2.96 -8.30
N ASN A 13 4.43 -2.08 -9.05
CA ASN A 13 4.54 -0.64 -8.88
C ASN A 13 4.00 -0.18 -7.52
N CYS A 14 2.85 -0.72 -7.10
CA CYS A 14 2.28 -0.44 -5.78
C CYS A 14 3.19 -0.97 -4.67
N HIS A 15 3.77 -2.17 -4.81
CA HIS A 15 4.77 -2.68 -3.87
C HIS A 15 5.98 -1.75 -3.75
N SER A 16 6.51 -1.24 -4.88
CA SER A 16 7.62 -0.29 -4.85
C SER A 16 7.30 1.00 -4.11
N ILE A 17 6.05 1.50 -4.21
CA ILE A 17 5.62 2.68 -3.46
C ILE A 17 5.47 2.37 -1.96
N ILE A 18 4.85 1.24 -1.62
CA ILE A 18 4.62 0.82 -0.23
C ILE A 18 5.94 0.72 0.55
N HIS A 19 6.98 0.17 -0.09
CA HIS A 19 8.31 0.01 0.50
C HIS A 19 9.32 1.08 0.05
N ARG A 20 8.86 2.19 -0.55
CA ARG A 20 9.75 3.22 -1.12
C ARG A 20 10.69 3.84 -0.09
N LYS A 21 10.24 3.94 1.16
CA LYS A 21 11.03 4.49 2.27
C LYS A 21 11.58 3.35 3.12
N LYS A 22 12.91 3.28 3.24
CA LYS A 22 13.61 2.20 3.96
C LYS A 22 13.14 2.00 5.41
N ASN A 23 12.71 3.07 6.07
CA ASN A 23 12.28 3.07 7.48
C ASN A 23 10.76 3.20 7.66
N LYS A 24 9.97 3.16 6.58
CA LYS A 24 8.51 3.28 6.66
C LYS A 24 7.84 2.48 5.54
N THR A 25 7.06 1.49 5.94
CA THR A 25 6.11 0.80 5.08
C THR A 25 4.77 1.55 5.13
N LEU A 26 4.21 1.89 3.97
CA LEU A 26 2.87 2.49 3.91
C LEU A 26 1.78 1.44 4.07
N THR A 27 0.72 1.77 4.80
CA THR A 27 -0.50 0.95 4.79
C THR A 27 -1.28 1.17 3.49
N ILE A 28 -2.22 0.26 3.18
CA ILE A 28 -3.10 0.39 2.02
C ILE A 28 -3.94 1.67 2.12
N ASP A 29 -4.39 2.04 3.32
CA ASP A 29 -5.20 3.25 3.53
C ASP A 29 -4.37 4.53 3.40
N GLU A 30 -3.14 4.55 3.88
CA GLU A 30 -2.21 5.66 3.65
C GLU A 30 -1.95 5.86 2.15
N LEU A 31 -1.74 4.77 1.40
CA LEU A 31 -1.55 4.83 -0.05
C LEU A 31 -2.78 5.40 -0.76
N LYS A 32 -3.99 4.95 -0.40
CA LYS A 32 -5.24 5.48 -0.95
C LYS A 32 -5.40 6.98 -0.65
N ALA A 33 -5.13 7.40 0.58
CA ALA A 33 -5.22 8.81 0.97
C ALA A 33 -4.25 9.68 0.15
N MET A 34 -3.02 9.22 -0.07
CA MET A 34 -2.02 9.94 -0.90
C MET A 34 -2.48 10.12 -2.35
N ILE A 35 -3.21 9.15 -2.92
CA ILE A 35 -3.75 9.24 -4.29
C ILE A 35 -4.93 10.20 -4.33
N GLN A 36 -5.82 10.15 -3.33
CA GLN A 36 -7.00 11.02 -3.26
C GLN A 36 -6.63 12.50 -3.09
N GLN A 37 -5.50 12.81 -2.43
CA GLN A 37 -5.01 14.17 -2.25
C GLN A 37 -4.43 14.81 -3.53
N GLN A 38 -4.21 14.02 -4.59
CA GLN A 38 -3.70 14.50 -5.89
C GLN A 38 -4.82 14.79 -6.90
N LYS A 39 -6.08 14.66 -6.46
CA LYS A 39 -7.28 14.98 -7.24
C LYS A 39 -7.73 16.40 -6.95
#